data_AF-A0AAV2QDS3-F1
#
_entry.id   AF-A0AAV2QDS3-F1
#
_cell.length_a   1.000
_cell.length_b   1.000
_cell.length_c   1.000
_cell.angle_alpha   90.00
_cell.angle_beta   90.00
_cell.angle_gamma   90.00
#
_symmetry.space_group_name_H-M   'P 1'
#
loop_
_entity.id
_entity.type
_entity.pdbx_description
1 polymer ?
#
loop_
_entity_poly.entity_id
_entity_poly.type
_entity_poly.pdbx_seq_one_letter_code
_entity_poly.pdbx_strand_id
1 'polypeptide(L)'
;MTKNDDSDYILHISQSISSKTILAYTVEHEVENGLDIRKLEFKKEFEDCVNCIRRVSLGNQNVKSSRSILLVGATGAGKSSLVSSLVNKAFGIRYEDNYRIKIVEKESQNKSSAESQTEWITVYQFNHMPGMSIDYNLTIIDTPGLNDTRGLAFDKLMFERLEMVLKIDRFGVDELHCIGIVTQASATRLTDSQKYVYDGCMRMFGNNVKEIIHIMATYSDQSEPKIIDGLNKVGVEYVQLHQFNNSSMYLNNKSDNKRHAKMNELNWEYMDETCGDFLNFLSTADGQSLTQTAETLENRRVLHNKIKKVEKKFLTDLKKAQNLQQVRSSANGNQNKALKLTDIAPRKVPCTTKVLNCTSCNVTCHNPCYGKDKCKLCKELSKEGKCCRVCGCLHYSHFTDTFHYINVLVETSYKEASEQERMENMRELIKSLVELRNCVDTLKTVALRPVPISIEDYVESLIETENEKNDESTK
;
A
#
# COMPACT_ATOMS: atom_id res chain seq x y z
N MET A 1 -45.71 21.33 -25.23
CA MET A 1 -45.64 19.89 -24.91
C MET A 1 -44.54 19.22 -25.75
N THR A 2 -43.30 19.75 -25.74
CA THR A 2 -42.25 19.29 -26.69
C THR A 2 -40.85 19.21 -26.08
N LYS A 3 -40.68 19.39 -24.75
CA LYS A 3 -39.37 19.22 -24.08
C LYS A 3 -39.16 17.83 -23.47
N ASN A 4 -40.23 17.07 -23.23
CA ASN A 4 -40.13 15.72 -22.64
C ASN A 4 -39.86 14.64 -23.69
N ASP A 5 -40.43 14.75 -24.90
CA ASP A 5 -40.29 13.74 -25.95
C ASP A 5 -38.85 13.60 -26.47
N ASP A 6 -38.11 14.70 -26.59
CA ASP A 6 -36.70 14.69 -27.02
C ASP A 6 -35.78 14.10 -25.93
N SER A 7 -36.09 14.36 -24.65
CA SER A 7 -35.34 13.80 -23.52
C SER A 7 -35.52 12.29 -23.43
N ASP A 8 -36.76 11.81 -23.54
CA ASP A 8 -37.07 10.38 -23.51
C ASP A 8 -36.46 9.64 -24.72
N TYR A 9 -36.46 10.26 -25.90
CA TYR A 9 -35.82 9.72 -27.09
C TYR A 9 -34.30 9.60 -26.97
N ILE A 10 -33.63 10.63 -26.45
CA ILE A 10 -32.17 10.62 -26.20
C ILE A 10 -31.81 9.57 -25.14
N LEU A 11 -32.61 9.46 -24.07
CA LEU A 11 -32.45 8.42 -23.05
C LEU A 11 -32.56 7.01 -23.64
N HIS A 12 -33.56 6.76 -24.48
CA HIS A 12 -33.74 5.46 -25.15
C HIS A 12 -32.58 5.11 -26.10
N ILE A 13 -32.06 6.07 -26.85
CA ILE A 13 -30.88 5.85 -27.72
C ILE A 13 -29.66 5.52 -26.87
N SER A 14 -29.40 6.31 -25.83
CA SER A 14 -28.27 6.11 -24.91
C SER A 14 -28.30 4.71 -24.27
N GLN A 15 -29.49 4.27 -23.85
CA GLN A 15 -29.72 2.93 -23.28
C GLN A 15 -29.43 1.82 -24.28
N SER A 16 -29.96 1.92 -25.50
CA SER A 16 -29.71 0.94 -26.57
C SER A 16 -28.21 0.86 -26.90
N ILE A 17 -27.49 1.98 -26.88
CA ILE A 17 -26.04 2.02 -27.11
C ILE A 17 -25.31 1.36 -25.93
N SER A 18 -25.64 1.70 -24.69
CA SER A 18 -25.02 1.10 -23.50
C SER A 18 -25.20 -0.42 -23.46
N SER A 19 -26.43 -0.91 -23.66
CA SER A 19 -26.72 -2.35 -23.64
C SER A 19 -25.96 -3.11 -24.73
N LYS A 20 -25.83 -2.55 -25.94
CA LYS A 20 -25.04 -3.16 -27.03
C LYS A 20 -23.55 -3.19 -26.71
N THR A 21 -23.03 -2.09 -26.16
CA THR A 21 -21.64 -1.98 -25.72
C THR A 21 -21.33 -3.03 -24.67
N ILE A 22 -22.13 -3.13 -23.60
CA ILE A 22 -21.93 -4.11 -22.52
C ILE A 22 -21.98 -5.54 -23.05
N LEU A 23 -22.93 -5.84 -23.93
CA LEU A 23 -23.04 -7.18 -24.54
C LEU A 23 -21.77 -7.55 -25.32
N ALA A 24 -21.17 -6.60 -26.04
CA ALA A 24 -19.93 -6.84 -26.81
C ALA A 24 -18.72 -7.18 -25.92
N TYR A 25 -18.73 -6.75 -24.65
CA TYR A 25 -17.69 -7.05 -23.68
C TYR A 25 -18.08 -8.17 -22.70
N THR A 26 -19.23 -8.82 -22.85
CA THR A 26 -19.67 -9.89 -21.94
C THR A 26 -19.08 -11.22 -22.37
N VAL A 27 -18.30 -11.86 -21.49
CA VAL A 27 -17.73 -13.21 -21.73
C VAL A 27 -18.50 -14.33 -21.07
N GLU A 28 -19.09 -14.05 -19.92
CA GLU A 28 -19.87 -15.00 -19.16
C GLU A 28 -21.08 -14.30 -18.61
N HIS A 29 -22.17 -15.03 -18.50
CA HIS A 29 -23.35 -14.55 -17.83
C HIS A 29 -24.05 -15.68 -17.09
N GLU A 30 -24.66 -15.34 -15.96
CA GLU A 30 -25.39 -16.27 -15.10
C GLU A 30 -26.69 -15.61 -14.64
N VAL A 31 -27.75 -16.38 -14.46
CA VAL A 31 -29.01 -15.84 -13.95
C VAL A 31 -29.00 -15.91 -12.44
N GLU A 32 -29.03 -14.75 -11.78
CA GLU A 32 -29.11 -14.61 -10.33
C GLU A 32 -30.33 -13.74 -9.99
N ASN A 33 -31.22 -14.20 -9.12
CA ASN A 33 -32.44 -13.47 -8.71
C ASN A 33 -33.31 -12.95 -9.88
N GLY A 34 -33.36 -13.68 -11.01
CA GLY A 34 -34.13 -13.28 -12.19
C GLY A 34 -33.46 -12.20 -13.06
N LEU A 35 -32.22 -11.82 -12.75
CA LEU A 35 -31.39 -10.89 -13.53
C LEU A 35 -30.28 -11.64 -14.27
N ASP A 36 -29.95 -11.16 -15.46
CA ASP A 36 -28.80 -11.59 -16.25
C ASP A 36 -27.52 -10.93 -15.72
N ILE A 37 -26.74 -11.64 -14.92
CA ILE A 37 -25.51 -11.14 -14.33
C ILE A 37 -24.36 -11.34 -15.31
N ARG A 38 -23.85 -10.26 -15.89
CA ARG A 38 -22.82 -10.24 -16.91
C ARG A 38 -21.45 -9.99 -16.31
N LYS A 39 -20.48 -10.84 -16.67
CA LYS A 39 -19.06 -10.69 -16.36
C LYS A 39 -18.36 -10.12 -17.59
N LEU A 40 -17.68 -8.99 -17.40
CA LEU A 40 -17.01 -8.29 -18.48
C LEU A 40 -15.62 -8.87 -18.76
N GLU A 41 -15.25 -8.89 -20.04
CA GLU A 41 -13.91 -9.20 -20.50
C GLU A 41 -13.05 -7.96 -20.44
N PHE A 42 -12.08 -7.98 -19.54
CA PHE A 42 -11.08 -6.94 -19.51
C PHE A 42 -9.87 -7.32 -20.34
N LYS A 43 -9.37 -6.34 -21.11
CA LYS A 43 -8.06 -6.45 -21.71
C LYS A 43 -7.00 -6.32 -20.62
N LYS A 44 -6.17 -7.35 -20.45
CA LYS A 44 -5.02 -7.32 -19.53
C LYS A 44 -3.93 -6.44 -20.15
N GLU A 45 -3.74 -5.24 -19.62
CA GLU A 45 -2.74 -4.28 -20.12
C GLU A 45 -1.35 -4.55 -19.50
N PHE A 46 -1.34 -4.91 -18.21
CA PHE A 46 -0.11 -5.22 -17.49
C PHE A 46 -0.41 -6.13 -16.30
N GLU A 47 0.51 -7.04 -15.99
CA GLU A 47 0.42 -7.93 -14.85
C GLU A 47 1.82 -8.27 -14.34
N ASP A 48 1.99 -8.18 -13.02
CA ASP A 48 3.18 -8.62 -12.30
C ASP A 48 2.74 -9.61 -11.22
N CYS A 49 2.87 -10.89 -11.53
CA CYS A 49 2.48 -11.98 -10.64
C CYS A 49 3.34 -12.09 -9.40
N VAL A 50 4.57 -11.58 -9.41
CA VAL A 50 5.47 -11.62 -8.25
C VAL A 50 4.99 -10.64 -7.19
N ASN A 51 4.57 -9.46 -7.64
CA ASN A 51 4.09 -8.40 -6.77
C ASN A 51 2.56 -8.41 -6.59
N CYS A 52 1.83 -9.33 -7.23
CA CYS A 52 0.36 -9.39 -7.24
C CYS A 52 -0.26 -8.03 -7.58
N ILE A 53 0.23 -7.37 -8.64
CA ILE A 53 -0.30 -6.09 -9.12
C ILE A 53 -0.64 -6.20 -10.61
N ARG A 54 -1.76 -5.61 -11.03
CA ARG A 54 -2.19 -5.66 -12.43
C ARG A 54 -2.99 -4.44 -12.86
N ARG A 55 -2.97 -4.16 -14.16
CA ARG A 55 -3.82 -3.18 -14.84
C ARG A 55 -4.65 -3.88 -15.88
N VAL A 56 -5.95 -3.64 -15.84
CA VAL A 56 -6.92 -4.18 -16.78
C VAL A 56 -7.78 -3.04 -17.31
N SER A 57 -8.14 -3.09 -18.59
CA SER A 57 -8.89 -2.03 -19.25
C SER A 57 -10.13 -2.56 -19.95
N LEU A 58 -11.14 -1.70 -20.06
CA LEU A 58 -12.36 -1.93 -20.82
C LEU A 58 -12.61 -0.72 -21.73
N GLY A 59 -12.95 -0.96 -22.99
CA GLY A 59 -13.07 0.09 -24.00
C GLY A 59 -11.72 0.54 -24.59
N ASN A 60 -11.76 1.22 -25.72
CA ASN A 60 -10.57 1.73 -26.40
C ASN A 60 -10.03 3.01 -25.73
N GLN A 61 -8.72 3.19 -25.75
CA GLN A 61 -8.10 4.44 -25.30
C GLN A 61 -8.64 5.63 -26.09
N ASN A 62 -8.84 6.75 -25.40
CA ASN A 62 -9.39 7.97 -25.95
C ASN A 62 -8.77 9.20 -25.25
N VAL A 63 -9.17 10.40 -25.68
CA VAL A 63 -8.63 11.68 -25.18
C VAL A 63 -9.40 12.25 -23.98
N LYS A 64 -10.40 11.54 -23.44
CA LYS A 64 -11.13 11.99 -22.24
C LYS A 64 -10.20 12.02 -21.04
N SER A 65 -10.43 12.96 -20.13
CA SER A 65 -9.71 13.01 -18.85
C SER A 65 -9.96 11.74 -18.03
N SER A 66 -8.95 11.29 -17.29
CA SER A 66 -9.09 10.15 -16.38
C SER A 66 -9.34 10.62 -14.96
N ARG A 67 -10.37 10.07 -14.31
CA ARG A 67 -10.66 10.28 -12.89
C ARG A 67 -10.32 9.02 -12.11
N SER A 68 -9.29 9.10 -11.29
CA SER A 68 -8.74 7.96 -10.55
C SER A 68 -9.16 7.96 -9.09
N ILE A 69 -9.69 6.82 -8.63
CA ILE A 69 -10.02 6.58 -7.23
C ILE A 69 -9.21 5.42 -6.67
N LEU A 70 -8.70 5.56 -5.45
CA LEU A 70 -8.06 4.50 -4.69
C LEU A 70 -9.00 4.03 -3.59
N LEU A 71 -9.33 2.74 -3.57
CA LEU A 71 -10.20 2.15 -2.56
C LEU A 71 -9.37 1.34 -1.56
N VAL A 72 -9.44 1.72 -0.28
CA VAL A 72 -8.77 1.00 0.81
C VAL A 72 -9.76 0.68 1.93
N GLY A 73 -9.62 -0.48 2.55
CA GLY A 73 -10.55 -0.90 3.61
C GLY A 73 -10.40 -2.36 3.98
N ALA A 74 -10.97 -2.74 5.12
CA ALA A 74 -10.89 -4.10 5.63
C ALA A 74 -11.53 -5.13 4.69
N THR A 75 -11.17 -6.41 4.85
CA THR A 75 -11.93 -7.52 4.27
C THR A 75 -13.39 -7.42 4.68
N GLY A 76 -14.31 -7.62 3.73
CA GLY A 76 -15.76 -7.54 4.02
C GLY A 76 -16.32 -6.12 4.17
N ALA A 77 -15.51 -5.07 4.03
CA ALA A 77 -16.00 -3.68 4.07
C ALA A 77 -16.86 -3.31 2.84
N GLY A 78 -16.97 -4.17 1.83
CA GLY A 78 -17.82 -3.95 0.66
C GLY A 78 -17.13 -3.24 -0.52
N LYS A 79 -15.80 -3.25 -0.61
CA LYS A 79 -15.04 -2.63 -1.72
C LYS A 79 -15.48 -3.14 -3.08
N SER A 80 -15.42 -4.44 -3.33
CA SER A 80 -15.80 -5.02 -4.64
C SER A 80 -17.28 -4.81 -4.98
N SER A 81 -18.16 -4.80 -3.96
CA SER A 81 -19.57 -4.43 -4.12
C SER A 81 -19.74 -2.96 -4.51
N LEU A 82 -18.94 -2.07 -3.92
CA LEU A 82 -18.90 -0.65 -4.29
C LEU A 82 -18.37 -0.46 -5.73
N VAL A 83 -17.27 -1.12 -6.11
CA VAL A 83 -16.75 -1.11 -7.48
C VAL A 83 -17.84 -1.52 -8.46
N SER A 84 -18.51 -2.63 -8.21
CA SER A 84 -19.60 -3.09 -9.08
C SER A 84 -20.72 -2.05 -9.17
N SER A 85 -21.08 -1.40 -8.06
CA SER A 85 -22.15 -0.41 -8.05
C SER A 85 -21.81 0.86 -8.85
N LEU A 86 -20.61 1.39 -8.65
CA LEU A 86 -20.10 2.54 -9.40
C LEU A 86 -20.02 2.24 -10.89
N VAL A 87 -19.58 1.03 -11.26
CA VAL A 87 -19.52 0.62 -12.67
C VAL A 87 -20.92 0.51 -13.27
N ASN A 88 -21.88 -0.14 -12.62
CA ASN A 88 -23.25 -0.21 -13.15
C ASN A 88 -23.85 1.19 -13.37
N LYS A 89 -23.64 2.11 -12.41
CA LYS A 89 -24.06 3.50 -12.55
C LYS A 89 -23.35 4.20 -13.71
N ALA A 90 -22.02 4.07 -13.82
CA ALA A 90 -21.22 4.68 -14.89
C ALA A 90 -21.61 4.20 -16.29
N PHE A 91 -22.10 2.96 -16.41
CA PHE A 91 -22.66 2.42 -17.64
C PHE A 91 -24.13 2.78 -17.87
N GLY A 92 -24.76 3.53 -16.97
CA GLY A 92 -26.15 3.97 -17.11
C GLY A 92 -27.17 2.84 -17.04
N ILE A 93 -26.85 1.76 -16.32
CA ILE A 93 -27.80 0.65 -16.10
C ILE A 93 -28.93 1.14 -15.19
N ARG A 94 -30.17 0.82 -15.55
CA ARG A 94 -31.38 1.24 -14.84
C ARG A 94 -32.02 0.08 -14.08
N TYR A 95 -32.96 0.42 -13.22
CA TYR A 95 -33.73 -0.57 -12.47
C TYR A 95 -34.46 -1.56 -13.39
N GLU A 96 -35.07 -1.08 -14.49
CA GLU A 96 -35.90 -1.89 -15.40
C GLU A 96 -35.08 -2.82 -16.29
N ASP A 97 -33.78 -2.55 -16.46
CA ASP A 97 -32.92 -3.39 -17.29
C ASP A 97 -32.82 -4.79 -16.66
N ASN A 98 -32.89 -5.82 -17.48
CA ASN A 98 -32.91 -7.21 -17.02
C ASN A 98 -31.52 -7.79 -16.77
N TYR A 99 -30.48 -6.97 -16.80
CA TYR A 99 -29.09 -7.39 -16.61
C TYR A 99 -28.34 -6.48 -15.64
N ARG A 100 -27.29 -7.00 -15.02
CA ARG A 100 -26.35 -6.24 -14.15
C ARG A 100 -24.92 -6.65 -14.47
N ILE A 101 -23.97 -5.74 -14.26
CA ILE A 101 -22.54 -6.05 -14.35
C ILE A 101 -22.04 -6.51 -12.99
N LYS A 102 -21.24 -7.59 -12.97
CA LYS A 102 -20.51 -8.03 -11.77
C LYS A 102 -19.03 -8.02 -12.06
N ILE A 103 -18.27 -7.24 -11.28
CA ILE A 103 -16.81 -7.21 -11.37
C ILE A 103 -16.28 -8.37 -10.53
N VAL A 104 -15.89 -9.46 -11.19
CA VAL A 104 -15.36 -10.67 -10.53
C VAL A 104 -13.88 -10.82 -10.88
N GLU A 105 -13.06 -11.09 -9.87
CA GLU A 105 -11.71 -11.59 -10.09
C GLU A 105 -11.77 -13.12 -10.27
N LYS A 106 -11.46 -13.62 -11.47
CA LYS A 106 -11.23 -15.05 -11.65
C LYS A 106 -9.91 -15.42 -10.97
N GLU A 107 -9.95 -15.96 -9.76
CA GLU A 107 -8.87 -16.82 -9.25
C GLU A 107 -9.41 -18.10 -8.61
N SER A 108 -9.18 -19.21 -9.34
CA SER A 108 -9.33 -20.62 -8.97
C SER A 108 -10.71 -21.11 -8.51
N GLN A 109 -11.32 -21.98 -9.33
CA GLN A 109 -12.58 -22.71 -9.08
C GLN A 109 -12.57 -23.64 -7.84
N ASN A 110 -11.57 -23.55 -6.95
CA ASN A 110 -11.36 -24.48 -5.84
C ASN A 110 -11.27 -23.81 -4.45
N LYS A 111 -11.61 -22.51 -4.31
CA LYS A 111 -11.64 -21.85 -3.00
C LYS A 111 -13.07 -21.60 -2.56
N SER A 112 -13.37 -21.90 -1.30
CA SER A 112 -14.69 -21.72 -0.71
C SER A 112 -15.09 -20.24 -0.70
N SER A 113 -16.39 -19.93 -0.61
CA SER A 113 -16.93 -18.56 -0.64
C SER A 113 -16.42 -17.63 0.48
N ALA A 114 -15.70 -18.15 1.47
CA ALA A 114 -15.02 -17.38 2.52
C ALA A 114 -13.54 -17.02 2.17
N GLU A 115 -12.94 -17.69 1.19
CA GLU A 115 -11.52 -17.63 0.84
C GLU A 115 -11.22 -16.82 -0.44
N SER A 116 -12.25 -16.29 -1.12
CA SER A 116 -12.05 -15.37 -2.25
C SER A 116 -11.68 -13.97 -1.75
N GLN A 117 -10.52 -13.86 -1.13
CA GLN A 117 -9.91 -12.59 -0.78
C GLN A 117 -9.15 -12.06 -2.01
N THR A 118 -9.42 -10.82 -2.43
CA THR A 118 -8.62 -10.09 -3.42
C THR A 118 -7.16 -10.14 -2.95
N GLU A 119 -6.30 -10.92 -3.59
CA GLU A 119 -4.86 -10.95 -3.28
C GLU A 119 -4.11 -9.85 -4.05
N TRP A 120 -4.71 -9.39 -5.13
CA TRP A 120 -4.14 -8.46 -6.08
C TRP A 120 -4.56 -7.03 -5.82
N ILE A 121 -3.65 -6.08 -6.07
CA ILE A 121 -4.04 -4.70 -6.36
C ILE A 121 -4.37 -4.64 -7.85
N THR A 122 -5.62 -4.34 -8.16
CA THR A 122 -6.12 -4.28 -9.53
C THR A 122 -6.47 -2.84 -9.89
N VAL A 123 -5.80 -2.30 -10.91
CA VAL A 123 -6.17 -1.04 -11.55
C VAL A 123 -7.14 -1.34 -12.68
N TYR A 124 -8.42 -1.08 -12.44
CA TYR A 124 -9.46 -1.11 -13.45
C TYR A 124 -9.53 0.22 -14.17
N GLN A 125 -9.39 0.21 -15.49
CA GLN A 125 -9.61 1.38 -16.32
C GLN A 125 -10.83 1.17 -17.22
N PHE A 126 -11.86 1.98 -17.02
CA PHE A 126 -13.04 2.04 -17.85
C PHE A 126 -12.93 3.26 -18.76
N ASN A 127 -12.52 3.02 -20.01
CA ASN A 127 -12.47 4.09 -21.00
C ASN A 127 -13.89 4.49 -21.40
N HIS A 128 -14.12 5.80 -21.47
CA HIS A 128 -15.39 6.38 -21.90
C HIS A 128 -15.84 5.80 -23.25
N MET A 129 -17.09 5.37 -23.28
CA MET A 129 -17.77 4.88 -24.48
C MET A 129 -19.15 5.55 -24.61
N PRO A 130 -19.65 5.72 -25.84
CA PRO A 130 -21.01 6.18 -26.05
C PRO A 130 -22.02 5.36 -25.23
N GLY A 131 -23.00 6.04 -24.62
CA GLY A 131 -24.02 5.41 -23.77
C GLY A 131 -23.67 5.32 -22.29
N MET A 132 -22.43 5.64 -21.89
CA MET A 132 -22.09 5.81 -20.47
C MET A 132 -22.76 7.06 -19.88
N SER A 133 -23.01 7.04 -18.57
CA SER A 133 -23.60 8.16 -17.83
C SER A 133 -22.57 9.21 -17.38
N ILE A 134 -21.28 8.88 -17.49
CA ILE A 134 -20.15 9.76 -17.19
C ILE A 134 -19.47 10.19 -18.49
N ASP A 135 -18.84 11.37 -18.52
CA ASP A 135 -18.15 11.91 -19.70
C ASP A 135 -16.61 11.90 -19.55
N TYR A 136 -16.08 10.98 -18.76
CA TYR A 136 -14.64 10.84 -18.47
C TYR A 136 -14.23 9.35 -18.38
N ASN A 137 -12.93 9.08 -18.44
CA ASN A 137 -12.40 7.73 -18.20
C ASN A 137 -12.37 7.49 -16.68
N LEU A 138 -12.94 6.38 -16.21
CA LEU A 138 -12.97 6.04 -14.78
C LEU A 138 -11.85 5.04 -14.47
N THR A 139 -10.96 5.40 -13.56
CA THR A 139 -9.89 4.52 -13.07
C THR A 139 -10.16 4.17 -11.62
N ILE A 140 -10.27 2.88 -11.30
CA ILE A 140 -10.50 2.38 -9.93
C ILE A 140 -9.34 1.48 -9.54
N ILE A 141 -8.62 1.86 -8.49
CA ILE A 141 -7.56 1.06 -7.88
C ILE A 141 -8.20 0.31 -6.70
N ASP A 142 -8.55 -0.96 -6.93
CA ASP A 142 -9.07 -1.85 -5.89
C ASP A 142 -7.90 -2.53 -5.18
N THR A 143 -7.90 -2.51 -3.85
CA THR A 143 -6.87 -3.14 -3.04
C THR A 143 -7.41 -4.37 -2.31
N PRO A 144 -6.55 -5.33 -1.94
CA PRO A 144 -6.88 -6.38 -0.99
C PRO A 144 -7.56 -5.85 0.27
N GLY A 145 -8.43 -6.68 0.85
CA GLY A 145 -8.93 -6.47 2.20
C GLY A 145 -7.80 -6.50 3.22
N LEU A 146 -7.76 -5.50 4.09
CA LEU A 146 -6.80 -5.42 5.18
C LEU A 146 -7.36 -6.10 6.42
N ASN A 147 -6.46 -6.62 7.26
CA ASN A 147 -6.82 -7.48 8.40
C ASN A 147 -7.47 -8.82 8.02
N ASP A 148 -7.01 -9.43 6.92
CA ASP A 148 -7.04 -10.89 6.86
C ASP A 148 -6.08 -11.44 7.94
N THR A 149 -6.19 -12.72 8.29
CA THR A 149 -5.40 -13.48 9.28
C THR A 149 -3.86 -13.41 9.15
N ARG A 150 -3.34 -12.55 8.25
CA ARG A 150 -1.97 -12.45 7.73
C ARG A 150 -1.07 -11.40 8.45
N GLY A 151 -1.63 -10.50 9.27
CA GLY A 151 -0.89 -9.60 10.18
C GLY A 151 -0.13 -8.41 9.55
N LEU A 152 0.56 -7.61 10.38
CA LEU A 152 1.21 -6.32 10.03
C LEU A 152 2.23 -6.38 8.88
N ALA A 153 2.86 -7.53 8.65
CA ALA A 153 3.82 -7.72 7.56
C ALA A 153 3.15 -7.69 6.18
N PHE A 154 1.94 -8.23 6.08
CA PHE A 154 1.14 -8.19 4.87
C PHE A 154 0.70 -6.75 4.53
N ASP A 155 0.37 -5.96 5.55
CA ASP A 155 -0.04 -4.57 5.32
C ASP A 155 1.13 -3.69 4.86
N LYS A 156 2.36 -3.95 5.32
CA LYS A 156 3.57 -3.29 4.78
C LYS A 156 3.76 -3.62 3.30
N LEU A 157 3.64 -4.90 2.94
CA LEU A 157 3.75 -5.36 1.56
C LEU A 157 2.66 -4.75 0.66
N MET A 158 1.43 -4.58 1.17
CA MET A 158 0.35 -3.92 0.43
C MET A 158 0.72 -2.48 0.08
N PHE A 159 1.23 -1.71 1.04
CA PHE A 159 1.64 -0.33 0.78
C PHE A 159 2.84 -0.23 -0.18
N GLU A 160 3.78 -1.18 -0.12
CA GLU A 160 4.87 -1.29 -1.11
C GLU A 160 4.33 -1.58 -2.52
N ARG A 161 3.34 -2.48 -2.64
CA ARG A 161 2.65 -2.78 -3.91
C ARG A 161 1.87 -1.58 -4.44
N LEU A 162 1.18 -0.86 -3.57
CA LEU A 162 0.46 0.35 -3.94
C LEU A 162 1.44 1.43 -4.41
N GLU A 163 2.58 1.57 -3.75
CA GLU A 163 3.65 2.47 -4.19
C GLU A 163 4.17 2.10 -5.59
N MET A 164 4.32 0.81 -5.90
CA MET A 164 4.67 0.35 -7.25
C MET A 164 3.62 0.75 -8.28
N VAL A 165 2.33 0.53 -7.99
CA VAL A 165 1.21 0.90 -8.87
C VAL A 165 1.22 2.40 -9.18
N LEU A 166 1.48 3.23 -8.18
CA LEU A 166 1.42 4.70 -8.32
C LEU A 166 2.68 5.31 -8.96
N LYS A 167 3.80 4.56 -9.03
CA LYS A 167 5.08 5.04 -9.58
C LYS A 167 5.42 4.50 -10.96
N ILE A 168 4.83 3.38 -11.36
CA ILE A 168 5.14 2.73 -12.63
C ILE A 168 4.19 3.30 -13.68
N ASP A 169 4.72 4.05 -14.64
CA ASP A 169 3.96 4.70 -15.72
C ASP A 169 3.04 3.73 -16.50
N ARG A 170 3.37 2.43 -16.53
CA ARG A 170 2.52 1.39 -17.15
C ARG A 170 1.16 1.22 -16.47
N PHE A 171 0.98 1.65 -15.24
CA PHE A 171 -0.32 1.67 -14.58
C PHE A 171 -1.18 2.87 -14.98
N GLY A 172 -0.57 3.93 -15.52
CA GLY A 172 -1.27 5.11 -16.06
C GLY A 172 -2.08 5.86 -15.00
N VAL A 173 -1.59 5.90 -13.76
CA VAL A 173 -2.18 6.66 -12.66
C VAL A 173 -1.29 7.87 -12.40
N ASP A 174 -1.61 8.99 -13.04
CA ASP A 174 -0.83 10.23 -12.91
C ASP A 174 -1.31 11.07 -11.71
N GLU A 175 -2.62 11.07 -11.48
CA GLU A 175 -3.30 11.84 -10.44
C GLU A 175 -4.36 10.99 -9.72
N LEU A 176 -4.51 11.20 -8.42
CA LEU A 176 -5.63 10.68 -7.63
C LEU A 176 -6.63 11.78 -7.36
N HIS A 177 -7.91 11.47 -7.57
CA HIS A 177 -9.02 12.39 -7.36
C HIS A 177 -9.79 12.05 -6.08
N CYS A 178 -9.64 10.82 -5.59
CA CYS A 178 -10.25 10.37 -4.35
C CYS A 178 -9.45 9.20 -3.75
N ILE A 179 -9.21 9.24 -2.44
CA ILE A 179 -8.81 8.09 -1.63
C ILE A 179 -10.02 7.73 -0.76
N GLY A 180 -10.71 6.66 -1.14
CA GLY A 180 -11.89 6.15 -0.46
C GLY A 180 -11.54 5.16 0.64
N ILE A 181 -11.76 5.53 1.89
CA ILE A 181 -11.70 4.61 3.04
C ILE A 181 -13.05 3.94 3.18
N VAL A 182 -13.10 2.67 2.78
CA VAL A 182 -14.33 1.88 2.71
C VAL A 182 -14.60 1.21 4.06
N THR A 183 -15.82 1.43 4.57
CA THR A 183 -16.31 0.91 5.84
C THR A 183 -17.81 0.66 5.77
N GLN A 184 -18.34 -0.27 6.57
CA GLN A 184 -19.79 -0.47 6.64
C GLN A 184 -20.45 0.68 7.41
N ALA A 185 -21.61 1.16 6.96
CA ALA A 185 -22.36 2.25 7.60
C ALA A 185 -22.83 1.90 9.03
N SER A 186 -23.06 0.61 9.29
CA SER A 186 -23.45 0.08 10.60
C SER A 186 -22.29 -0.01 11.60
N ALA A 187 -21.03 0.12 11.14
CA ALA A 187 -19.87 0.04 12.00
C ALA A 187 -19.83 1.22 12.98
N THR A 188 -19.63 0.97 14.27
CA THR A 188 -19.66 2.01 15.31
C THR A 188 -18.29 2.64 15.58
N ARG A 189 -17.21 2.04 15.07
CA ARG A 189 -15.82 2.45 15.28
C ARG A 189 -15.00 2.06 14.07
N LEU A 190 -13.99 2.87 13.74
CA LEU A 190 -12.92 2.36 12.90
C LEU A 190 -12.16 1.27 13.66
N THR A 191 -11.87 0.17 13.00
CA THR A 191 -10.96 -0.85 13.55
C THR A 191 -9.53 -0.30 13.57
N ASP A 192 -8.67 -0.85 14.44
CA ASP A 192 -7.25 -0.48 14.48
C ASP A 192 -6.59 -0.62 13.09
N SER A 193 -7.06 -1.58 12.30
CA SER A 193 -6.64 -1.79 10.91
C SER A 193 -7.06 -0.65 9.98
N GLN A 194 -8.28 -0.11 10.12
CA GLN A 194 -8.71 1.05 9.32
C GLN A 194 -7.96 2.33 9.72
N LYS A 195 -7.61 2.47 11.00
CA LYS A 195 -6.72 3.55 11.45
C LYS A 195 -5.32 3.40 10.86
N TYR A 196 -4.76 2.18 10.88
CA TYR A 196 -3.47 1.87 10.26
C TYR A 196 -3.48 2.18 8.74
N VAL A 197 -4.58 1.92 8.06
CA VAL A 197 -4.78 2.29 6.64
C VAL A 197 -4.69 3.78 6.44
N TYR A 198 -5.48 4.52 7.22
CA TYR A 198 -5.49 5.97 7.17
C TYR A 198 -4.08 6.53 7.43
N ASP A 199 -3.43 6.08 8.49
CA ASP A 199 -2.06 6.49 8.83
C ASP A 199 -1.05 6.10 7.73
N GLY A 200 -1.26 4.95 7.08
CA GLY A 200 -0.45 4.49 5.94
C GLY A 200 -0.65 5.32 4.68
N CYS A 201 -1.88 5.72 4.34
CA CYS A 201 -2.18 6.66 3.26
C CYS A 201 -1.57 8.04 3.56
N MET A 202 -1.79 8.57 4.77
CA MET A 202 -1.17 9.82 5.23
C MET A 202 0.35 9.75 5.16
N ARG A 203 0.95 8.60 5.52
CA ARG A 203 2.38 8.35 5.38
C ARG A 203 2.78 8.31 3.92
N MET A 204 2.08 7.59 3.05
CA MET A 204 2.48 7.45 1.64
C MET A 204 2.42 8.78 0.91
N PHE A 205 1.30 9.48 1.00
CA PHE A 205 1.01 10.63 0.15
C PHE A 205 1.23 11.99 0.80
N GLY A 206 1.48 12.02 2.11
CA GLY A 206 1.72 13.25 2.85
C GLY A 206 0.46 14.06 3.16
N ASN A 207 0.60 15.37 3.36
CA ASN A 207 -0.47 16.21 3.92
C ASN A 207 -1.41 16.70 2.83
N ASN A 208 -0.93 16.80 1.60
CA ASN A 208 -1.70 17.28 0.46
C ASN A 208 -2.86 16.34 0.10
N VAL A 209 -2.85 15.08 0.54
CA VAL A 209 -3.96 14.15 0.27
C VAL A 209 -5.12 14.23 1.26
N LYS A 210 -4.98 14.96 2.37
CA LYS A 210 -6.12 15.20 3.28
C LYS A 210 -7.32 15.78 2.52
N GLU A 211 -7.02 16.58 1.50
CA GLU A 211 -7.98 17.25 0.61
C GLU A 211 -8.67 16.30 -0.37
N ILE A 212 -8.26 15.03 -0.46
CA ILE A 212 -8.89 14.01 -1.32
C ILE A 212 -9.21 12.72 -0.57
N ILE A 213 -9.15 12.69 0.76
CA ILE A 213 -9.57 11.54 1.56
C ILE A 213 -11.07 11.62 1.84
N HIS A 214 -11.79 10.56 1.49
CA HIS A 214 -13.23 10.44 1.70
C HIS A 214 -13.57 9.14 2.43
N ILE A 215 -14.67 9.16 3.19
CA ILE A 215 -15.23 7.96 3.79
C ILE A 215 -16.29 7.40 2.84
N MET A 216 -16.23 6.10 2.57
CA MET A 216 -17.19 5.38 1.73
C MET A 216 -17.94 4.38 2.60
N ALA A 217 -19.11 4.80 3.09
CA ALA A 217 -19.97 4.04 3.99
C ALA A 217 -20.89 3.11 3.19
N THR A 218 -20.54 1.82 3.12
CA THR A 218 -21.29 0.79 2.38
C THR A 218 -22.43 0.19 3.21
N TYR A 219 -23.36 -0.49 2.55
CA TYR A 219 -24.53 -1.12 3.17
C TYR A 219 -25.37 -0.13 4.01
N SER A 220 -25.49 1.11 3.54
CA SER A 220 -26.32 2.13 4.19
C SER A 220 -27.81 1.87 3.94
N ASP A 221 -28.61 2.02 4.99
CA ASP A 221 -30.07 1.91 5.01
C ASP A 221 -30.77 3.29 5.06
N GLN A 222 -30.11 4.34 4.54
CA GLN A 222 -30.53 5.75 4.57
C GLN A 222 -30.45 6.42 5.95
N SER A 223 -30.16 5.66 7.01
CA SER A 223 -29.96 6.23 8.34
C SER A 223 -28.60 6.90 8.49
N GLU A 224 -28.46 7.75 9.51
CA GLU A 224 -27.17 8.36 9.83
C GLU A 224 -26.13 7.29 10.17
N PRO A 225 -24.98 7.22 9.45
CA PRO A 225 -23.99 6.18 9.65
C PRO A 225 -23.37 6.29 11.04
N LYS A 226 -23.43 5.20 11.81
CA LYS A 226 -22.88 5.12 13.17
C LYS A 226 -21.36 5.28 13.21
N ILE A 227 -20.71 5.20 12.06
CA ILE A 227 -19.25 5.31 11.93
C ILE A 227 -18.75 6.74 12.18
N ILE A 228 -19.62 7.76 12.07
CA ILE A 228 -19.28 9.17 12.29
C ILE A 228 -18.70 9.37 13.70
N ASP A 229 -19.35 8.82 14.73
CA ASP A 229 -18.86 8.88 16.11
C ASP A 229 -17.49 8.20 16.28
N GLY A 230 -17.28 7.10 15.55
CA GLY A 230 -16.03 6.36 15.52
C GLY A 230 -14.88 7.17 14.91
N LEU A 231 -15.15 7.84 13.79
CA LEU A 231 -14.20 8.68 13.07
C LEU A 231 -13.76 9.87 13.92
N ASN A 232 -14.73 10.56 14.54
CA ASN A 232 -14.49 11.71 15.40
C ASN A 232 -13.60 11.38 16.61
N LYS A 233 -13.84 10.22 17.26
CA LYS A 233 -13.03 9.76 18.39
C LYS A 233 -11.57 9.47 18.03
N VAL A 234 -11.31 9.08 16.78
CA VAL A 234 -9.97 8.67 16.32
C VAL A 234 -9.21 9.85 15.68
N GLY A 235 -9.88 10.98 15.43
CA GLY A 235 -9.28 12.16 14.82
C GLY A 235 -8.89 11.93 13.35
N VAL A 236 -9.72 11.19 12.62
CA VAL A 236 -9.57 11.01 11.17
C VAL A 236 -10.08 12.25 10.45
N GLU A 237 -9.21 12.87 9.66
CA GLU A 237 -9.57 14.00 8.82
C GLU A 237 -10.01 13.46 7.45
N TYR A 238 -11.18 13.88 6.99
CA TYR A 238 -11.73 13.50 5.70
C TYR A 238 -12.57 14.66 5.15
N VAL A 239 -12.69 14.75 3.83
CA VAL A 239 -13.42 15.81 3.14
C VAL A 239 -14.93 15.61 3.27
N GLN A 240 -15.38 14.40 2.91
CA GLN A 240 -16.80 14.06 2.89
C GLN A 240 -17.00 12.57 3.12
N LEU A 241 -18.13 12.24 3.75
CA LEU A 241 -18.65 10.89 3.85
C LEU A 241 -19.69 10.69 2.75
N HIS A 242 -19.48 9.65 1.94
CA HIS A 242 -20.41 9.18 0.91
C HIS A 242 -21.04 7.88 1.37
N GLN A 243 -22.37 7.78 1.29
CA GLN A 243 -23.10 6.58 1.64
C GLN A 243 -23.46 5.79 0.39
N PHE A 244 -23.46 4.46 0.49
CA PHE A 244 -23.79 3.58 -0.63
C PHE A 244 -24.67 2.43 -0.18
N ASN A 245 -25.84 2.26 -0.80
CA ASN A 245 -26.69 1.09 -0.62
C ASN A 245 -26.38 0.00 -1.65
N ASN A 246 -25.13 -0.45 -1.65
CA ASN A 246 -24.62 -1.45 -2.59
C ASN A 246 -25.22 -2.86 -2.40
N SER A 247 -25.95 -3.12 -1.31
CA SER A 247 -26.78 -4.33 -1.13
C SER A 247 -27.89 -4.46 -2.18
N SER A 248 -28.29 -3.36 -2.80
CA SER A 248 -29.47 -3.30 -3.66
C SER A 248 -29.19 -3.55 -5.14
N MET A 249 -27.92 -3.68 -5.52
CA MET A 249 -27.47 -3.82 -6.91
C MET A 249 -28.12 -4.99 -7.66
N TYR A 250 -28.28 -6.13 -6.98
CA TYR A 250 -28.73 -7.40 -7.56
C TYR A 250 -30.15 -7.79 -7.11
N LEU A 251 -30.95 -6.82 -6.66
CA LEU A 251 -32.34 -7.06 -6.28
C LEU A 251 -33.19 -7.37 -7.51
N ASN A 252 -34.04 -8.41 -7.41
CA ASN A 252 -34.96 -8.79 -8.46
C ASN A 252 -35.94 -7.63 -8.76
N ASN A 253 -35.95 -7.17 -10.02
CA ASN A 253 -36.86 -6.13 -10.51
C ASN A 253 -38.22 -6.66 -10.99
N LYS A 254 -38.45 -7.98 -10.90
CA LYS A 254 -39.69 -8.69 -11.28
C LYS A 254 -40.25 -9.53 -10.13
N SER A 255 -40.29 -8.97 -8.91
CA SER A 255 -40.92 -9.67 -7.78
C SER A 255 -42.44 -9.74 -7.95
N ASP A 256 -43.02 -10.94 -7.90
CA ASP A 256 -44.48 -11.14 -7.91
C ASP A 256 -45.18 -10.52 -6.69
N ASN A 257 -44.42 -10.30 -5.61
CA ASN A 257 -44.93 -9.64 -4.42
C ASN A 257 -44.78 -8.11 -4.54
N LYS A 258 -45.90 -7.42 -4.77
CA LYS A 258 -45.97 -5.96 -4.94
C LYS A 258 -45.26 -5.16 -3.85
N ARG A 259 -45.29 -5.62 -2.59
CA ARG A 259 -44.62 -4.93 -1.47
C ARG A 259 -43.09 -5.06 -1.57
N HIS A 260 -42.60 -6.24 -1.95
CA HIS A 260 -41.17 -6.47 -2.17
C HIS A 260 -40.67 -5.74 -3.42
N ALA A 261 -41.45 -5.76 -4.52
CA ALA A 261 -41.11 -5.03 -5.75
C ALA A 261 -40.89 -3.53 -5.49
N LYS A 262 -41.84 -2.89 -4.78
CA LYS A 262 -41.73 -1.47 -4.43
C LYS A 262 -40.56 -1.18 -3.49
N MET A 263 -40.29 -2.06 -2.54
CA MET A 263 -39.13 -1.92 -1.64
C MET A 263 -37.80 -2.06 -2.40
N ASN A 264 -37.73 -2.99 -3.36
CA ASN A 264 -36.54 -3.18 -4.19
C ASN A 264 -36.26 -1.98 -5.07
N GLU A 265 -37.31 -1.39 -5.65
CA GLU A 265 -37.25 -0.17 -6.46
C GLU A 265 -36.70 1.00 -5.65
N LEU A 266 -37.31 1.33 -4.51
CA LEU A 266 -36.84 2.42 -3.63
C LEU A 266 -35.38 2.24 -3.18
N ASN A 267 -35.01 1.00 -2.86
CA ASN A 267 -33.64 0.67 -2.45
C ASN A 267 -32.64 0.82 -3.60
N TRP A 268 -33.05 0.47 -4.83
CA TRP A 268 -32.24 0.64 -6.02
C TRP A 268 -32.12 2.13 -6.38
N GLU A 269 -33.21 2.90 -6.34
CA GLU A 269 -33.20 4.35 -6.58
C GLU A 269 -32.21 5.05 -5.65
N TYR A 270 -32.24 4.73 -4.36
CA TYR A 270 -31.27 5.27 -3.40
C TYR A 270 -29.82 4.89 -3.72
N MET A 271 -29.57 3.65 -4.16
CA MET A 271 -28.24 3.22 -4.61
C MET A 271 -27.80 3.99 -5.86
N ASP A 272 -28.70 4.18 -6.82
CA ASP A 272 -28.44 4.86 -8.09
C ASP A 272 -28.16 6.36 -7.91
N GLU A 273 -28.94 7.01 -7.04
CA GLU A 273 -28.75 8.40 -6.62
C GLU A 273 -27.39 8.58 -5.94
N THR A 274 -27.09 7.79 -4.91
CA THR A 274 -25.82 7.90 -4.17
C THR A 274 -24.59 7.60 -5.01
N CYS A 275 -24.64 6.62 -5.91
CA CYS A 275 -23.56 6.39 -6.88
C CYS A 275 -23.44 7.53 -7.90
N GLY A 276 -24.57 8.09 -8.35
CA GLY A 276 -24.62 9.22 -9.25
C GLY A 276 -23.99 10.47 -8.66
N ASP A 277 -24.35 10.81 -7.43
CA ASP A 277 -23.78 11.93 -6.68
C ASP A 277 -22.27 11.81 -6.53
N PHE A 278 -21.77 10.61 -6.21
CA PHE A 278 -20.33 10.38 -6.11
C PHE A 278 -19.60 10.53 -7.45
N LEU A 279 -20.16 9.99 -8.54
CA LEU A 279 -19.56 10.14 -9.88
C LEU A 279 -19.61 11.60 -10.37
N ASN A 280 -20.68 12.33 -10.06
CA ASN A 280 -20.78 13.77 -10.34
C ASN A 280 -19.73 14.56 -9.57
N PHE A 281 -19.58 14.30 -8.27
CA PHE A 281 -18.48 14.85 -7.46
C PHE A 281 -17.13 14.58 -8.12
N LEU A 282 -16.87 13.32 -8.48
CA LEU A 282 -15.60 12.88 -9.07
C LEU A 282 -15.29 13.56 -10.41
N SER A 283 -16.32 13.92 -11.19
CA SER A 283 -16.15 14.65 -12.46
C SER A 283 -15.48 16.01 -12.28
N THR A 284 -15.73 16.66 -11.13
CA THR A 284 -15.25 18.00 -10.79
C THR A 284 -14.11 18.03 -9.77
N ALA A 285 -13.79 16.89 -9.15
CA ALA A 285 -12.74 16.81 -8.14
C ALA A 285 -11.37 17.18 -8.71
N ASP A 286 -10.60 17.95 -7.93
CA ASP A 286 -9.23 18.29 -8.29
C ASP A 286 -8.30 17.09 -8.04
N GLY A 287 -7.52 16.75 -9.06
CA GLY A 287 -6.53 15.68 -8.98
C GLY A 287 -5.31 16.11 -8.18
N GLN A 288 -4.89 15.30 -7.22
CA GLN A 288 -3.58 15.44 -6.58
C GLN A 288 -2.54 14.63 -7.36
N SER A 289 -1.51 15.32 -7.84
CA SER A 289 -0.41 14.69 -8.57
C SER A 289 0.45 13.82 -7.67
N LEU A 290 0.78 12.62 -8.17
CA LEU A 290 1.61 11.65 -7.45
C LEU A 290 3.12 11.90 -7.61
N THR A 291 3.52 12.87 -8.42
CA THR A 291 4.92 13.20 -8.70
C THR A 291 5.64 13.80 -7.49
N GLN A 292 4.98 14.67 -6.71
CA GLN A 292 5.50 15.18 -5.43
C GLN A 292 5.65 14.06 -4.39
N THR A 293 4.81 13.04 -4.47
CA THR A 293 4.85 11.85 -3.61
C THR A 293 6.02 10.94 -3.96
N ALA A 294 6.40 10.83 -5.25
CA ALA A 294 7.49 9.96 -5.69
C ALA A 294 8.88 10.41 -5.19
N GLU A 295 9.18 11.72 -5.22
CA GLU A 295 10.40 12.29 -4.63
C GLU A 295 10.42 12.12 -3.10
N THR A 296 9.29 12.40 -2.45
CA THR A 296 9.15 12.23 -1.00
C THR A 296 9.36 10.76 -0.57
N LEU A 297 8.85 9.82 -1.36
CA LEU A 297 9.02 8.38 -1.12
C LEU A 297 10.45 7.89 -1.38
N GLU A 298 11.13 8.35 -2.43
CA GLU A 298 12.54 8.01 -2.66
C GLU A 298 13.45 8.61 -1.57
N ASN A 299 13.19 9.85 -1.15
CA ASN A 299 13.88 10.48 -0.03
C ASN A 299 13.66 9.70 1.28
N ARG A 300 12.44 9.24 1.54
CA ARG A 300 12.13 8.38 2.69
C ARG A 300 12.82 7.02 2.61
N ARG A 301 12.88 6.40 1.44
CA ARG A 301 13.57 5.12 1.23
C ARG A 301 15.07 5.26 1.50
N VAL A 302 15.68 6.33 1.00
CA VAL A 302 17.09 6.68 1.29
C VAL A 302 17.30 6.93 2.79
N LEU A 303 16.40 7.67 3.43
CA LEU A 303 16.49 7.98 4.85
C LEU A 303 16.28 6.75 5.75
N HIS A 304 15.35 5.85 5.38
CA HIS A 304 15.12 4.59 6.10
C HIS A 304 16.32 3.65 5.99
N ASN A 305 16.92 3.56 4.81
CA ASN A 305 18.19 2.82 4.62
C ASN A 305 19.34 3.43 5.43
N LYS A 306 19.36 4.77 5.54
CA LYS A 306 20.33 5.48 6.38
C LYS A 306 20.12 5.14 7.85
N ILE A 307 18.88 5.14 8.36
CA ILE A 307 18.57 4.73 9.74
C ILE A 307 19.06 3.31 10.00
N LYS A 308 18.68 2.33 9.17
CA LYS A 308 19.14 0.94 9.33
C LYS A 308 20.65 0.81 9.43
N LYS A 309 21.38 1.63 8.66
CA LYS A 309 22.84 1.67 8.70
C LYS A 309 23.36 2.25 10.02
N VAL A 310 22.80 3.36 10.49
CA VAL A 310 23.24 4.00 11.73
C VAL A 310 22.87 3.15 12.95
N GLU A 311 21.68 2.51 12.96
CA GLU A 311 21.28 1.53 13.99
C GLU A 311 22.30 0.40 14.11
N LYS A 312 22.66 -0.23 12.98
CA LYS A 312 23.62 -1.33 12.97
C LYS A 312 24.99 -0.89 13.51
N LYS A 313 25.43 0.31 13.14
CA LYS A 313 26.69 0.87 13.65
C LYS A 313 26.60 1.14 15.15
N PHE A 314 25.53 1.78 15.60
CA PHE A 314 25.28 2.09 17.01
C PHE A 314 25.30 0.84 17.89
N LEU A 315 24.59 -0.22 17.49
CA LEU A 315 24.60 -1.50 18.22
C LEU A 315 25.99 -2.14 18.28
N THR A 316 26.77 -2.05 17.19
CA THR A 316 28.14 -2.56 17.16
C THR A 316 29.04 -1.79 18.13
N ASP A 317 28.97 -0.45 18.10
CA ASP A 317 29.76 0.42 18.98
C ASP A 317 29.36 0.24 20.46
N LEU A 318 28.06 0.08 20.74
CA LEU A 318 27.51 -0.21 22.06
C LEU A 318 28.06 -1.53 22.62
N LYS A 319 28.00 -2.62 21.83
CA LYS A 319 28.52 -3.93 22.22
C LYS A 319 30.02 -3.88 22.52
N LYS A 320 30.79 -3.14 21.71
CA LYS A 320 32.21 -2.90 21.96
C LYS A 320 32.46 -2.16 23.28
N ALA A 321 31.66 -1.13 23.59
CA ALA A 321 31.77 -0.39 24.85
C ALA A 321 31.43 -1.28 26.08
N GLN A 322 30.37 -2.11 25.98
CA GLN A 322 29.99 -3.07 27.01
C GLN A 322 31.10 -4.10 27.26
N ASN A 323 31.68 -4.65 26.19
CA ASN A 323 32.80 -5.61 26.27
C ASN A 323 34.01 -4.99 26.99
N LEU A 324 34.36 -3.74 26.67
CA LEU A 324 35.44 -3.02 27.36
C LEU A 324 35.14 -2.75 28.84
N GLN A 325 33.88 -2.49 29.18
CA GLN A 325 33.45 -2.31 30.57
C GLN A 325 33.50 -3.63 31.36
N GLN A 326 33.07 -4.75 30.76
CA GLN A 326 33.17 -6.07 31.38
C GLN A 326 34.61 -6.49 31.66
N VAL A 327 35.53 -6.23 30.72
CA VAL A 327 36.97 -6.46 30.92
C VAL A 327 37.48 -5.69 32.14
N ARG A 328 37.09 -4.41 32.28
CA ARG A 328 37.48 -3.57 33.42
C ARG A 328 36.93 -4.09 34.74
N SER A 329 35.65 -4.47 34.79
CA SER A 329 35.04 -5.04 36.00
C SER A 329 35.72 -6.35 36.43
N SER A 330 36.20 -7.12 35.46
CA SER A 330 36.92 -8.38 35.67
C SER A 330 38.41 -8.19 36.00
N ALA A 331 39.00 -7.05 35.62
CA ALA A 331 40.42 -6.72 35.83
C ALA A 331 40.74 -6.24 37.27
N ASN A 332 39.74 -5.99 38.11
CA ASN A 332 39.91 -5.63 39.54
C ASN A 332 40.55 -6.75 40.40
N GLY A 333 40.93 -7.89 39.81
CA GLY A 333 41.66 -8.98 40.43
C GLY A 333 43.00 -9.29 39.75
N ASN A 334 43.94 -8.34 39.76
CA ASN A 334 45.40 -8.53 39.62
C ASN A 334 45.94 -9.51 38.55
N GLN A 335 45.29 -9.66 37.40
CA GLN A 335 45.92 -10.17 36.17
C GLN A 335 45.33 -9.43 34.96
N ASN A 336 46.20 -8.76 34.20
CA ASN A 336 45.92 -8.21 32.86
C ASN A 336 45.68 -9.35 31.84
N LYS A 337 44.69 -10.21 32.10
CA LYS A 337 44.30 -11.27 31.17
C LYS A 337 43.29 -10.69 30.19
N ALA A 338 43.62 -10.82 28.91
CA ALA A 338 42.68 -10.50 27.87
C ALA A 338 41.45 -11.41 28.00
N LEU A 339 40.26 -10.80 28.10
CA LEU A 339 39.00 -11.51 28.16
C LEU A 339 38.63 -11.92 26.74
N LYS A 340 38.41 -13.21 26.51
CA LYS A 340 37.89 -13.70 25.23
C LYS A 340 36.37 -13.58 25.24
N LEU A 341 35.83 -12.79 24.33
CA LEU A 341 34.40 -12.63 24.14
C LEU A 341 34.03 -13.04 22.72
N THR A 342 32.86 -13.63 22.57
CA THR A 342 32.30 -13.98 21.27
C THR A 342 31.75 -12.71 20.61
N ASP A 343 32.25 -12.39 19.42
CA ASP A 343 31.87 -11.23 18.63
C ASP A 343 31.36 -11.66 17.24
N ILE A 344 30.69 -10.76 16.53
CA ILE A 344 30.19 -11.01 15.18
C ILE A 344 31.03 -10.23 14.18
N ALA A 345 31.77 -10.95 13.33
CA ALA A 345 32.58 -10.34 12.28
C ALA A 345 32.07 -10.72 10.89
N PRO A 346 32.04 -9.77 9.93
CA PRO A 346 31.73 -10.09 8.54
C PRO A 346 32.91 -10.85 7.92
N ARG A 347 32.63 -12.05 7.38
CA ARG A 347 33.60 -12.88 6.67
C ARG A 347 33.14 -13.11 5.24
N LYS A 348 34.08 -13.04 4.31
CA LYS A 348 33.87 -13.43 2.92
C LYS A 348 33.90 -14.95 2.80
N VAL A 349 32.86 -15.54 2.23
CA VAL A 349 32.84 -16.97 1.87
C VAL A 349 32.55 -17.15 0.38
N PRO A 350 33.11 -18.18 -0.27
CA PRO A 350 32.93 -18.41 -1.70
C PRO A 350 31.45 -18.55 -2.06
N CYS A 351 31.06 -17.96 -3.18
CA CYS A 351 29.71 -18.08 -3.73
C CYS A 351 29.78 -18.65 -5.15
N THR A 352 28.81 -19.48 -5.52
CA THR A 352 28.71 -20.05 -6.88
C THR A 352 28.31 -19.02 -7.92
N THR A 353 27.76 -17.89 -7.48
CA THR A 353 27.26 -16.79 -8.30
C THR A 353 28.06 -15.51 -8.05
N LYS A 354 28.08 -14.61 -9.04
CA LYS A 354 28.59 -13.25 -8.81
C LYS A 354 27.66 -12.52 -7.86
N VAL A 355 28.21 -11.72 -6.97
CA VAL A 355 27.47 -10.92 -5.99
C VAL A 355 27.89 -9.47 -6.05
N LEU A 356 27.04 -8.57 -5.54
CA LEU A 356 27.40 -7.17 -5.36
C LEU A 356 27.66 -6.91 -3.88
N ASN A 357 28.91 -6.60 -3.55
CA ASN A 357 29.36 -6.29 -2.20
C ASN A 357 29.56 -4.79 -2.03
N CYS A 358 29.42 -4.31 -0.78
CA CYS A 358 29.76 -2.96 -0.39
C CYS A 358 30.98 -2.94 0.54
N THR A 359 32.03 -2.21 0.18
CA THR A 359 33.23 -2.03 1.02
C THR A 359 32.97 -1.15 2.24
N SER A 360 31.99 -0.25 2.17
CA SER A 360 31.71 0.69 3.26
C SER A 360 30.94 0.06 4.42
N CYS A 361 30.19 -1.03 4.19
CA CYS A 361 29.40 -1.67 5.24
C CYS A 361 29.63 -3.19 5.36
N ASN A 362 30.50 -3.78 4.51
CA ASN A 362 30.78 -5.22 4.48
C ASN A 362 29.51 -6.08 4.39
N VAL A 363 28.57 -5.66 3.54
CA VAL A 363 27.31 -6.38 3.28
C VAL A 363 27.24 -6.76 1.80
N THR A 364 26.75 -7.98 1.56
CA THR A 364 26.32 -8.41 0.23
C THR A 364 24.98 -7.76 -0.07
N CYS A 365 24.98 -6.76 -0.95
CA CYS A 365 23.77 -6.03 -1.30
C CYS A 365 22.87 -6.82 -2.24
N HIS A 366 23.44 -7.66 -3.11
CA HIS A 366 22.67 -8.40 -4.10
C HIS A 366 23.39 -9.69 -4.51
N ASN A 367 22.65 -10.80 -4.57
CA ASN A 367 23.12 -12.11 -5.02
C ASN A 367 21.94 -12.89 -5.62
N PRO A 368 22.00 -13.38 -6.87
CA PRO A 368 23.08 -13.24 -7.84
C PRO A 368 23.06 -11.89 -8.59
N CYS A 369 24.23 -11.25 -8.70
CA CYS A 369 24.44 -10.04 -9.46
C CYS A 369 24.79 -10.34 -10.92
N TYR A 370 23.88 -9.97 -11.82
CA TYR A 370 24.05 -10.11 -13.27
C TYR A 370 24.63 -8.86 -13.94
N GLY A 371 24.98 -7.82 -13.16
CA GLY A 371 25.58 -6.58 -13.66
C GLY A 371 27.05 -6.73 -14.03
N LYS A 372 27.54 -5.90 -14.96
CA LYS A 372 28.99 -5.76 -15.25
C LYS A 372 29.71 -4.99 -14.13
N ASP A 373 31.04 -5.12 -14.08
CA ASP A 373 31.90 -4.52 -13.05
C ASP A 373 31.62 -3.02 -12.83
N LYS A 374 31.61 -2.62 -11.55
CA LYS A 374 31.24 -1.27 -11.08
C LYS A 374 29.83 -0.83 -11.47
N CYS A 375 28.86 -1.74 -11.43
CA CYS A 375 27.48 -1.49 -11.03
C CYS A 375 26.98 -0.07 -11.36
N LYS A 376 26.97 0.32 -12.64
CA LYS A 376 26.32 1.58 -13.10
C LYS A 376 24.91 1.32 -13.62
N LEU A 377 24.62 0.06 -13.94
CA LEU A 377 23.41 -0.39 -14.62
C LEU A 377 22.58 -1.40 -13.78
N CYS A 378 22.93 -1.59 -12.51
CA CYS A 378 22.14 -2.46 -11.64
C CYS A 378 20.84 -1.79 -11.26
N LYS A 379 19.73 -2.54 -11.34
CA LYS A 379 18.39 -2.08 -10.95
C LYS A 379 18.33 -1.61 -9.49
N GLU A 380 19.25 -2.10 -8.66
CA GLU A 380 19.44 -1.73 -7.26
C GLU A 380 20.24 -0.43 -7.05
N LEU A 381 20.41 0.41 -8.08
CA LEU A 381 20.93 1.77 -7.92
C LEU A 381 19.79 2.76 -8.12
N SER A 382 19.81 3.86 -7.36
CA SER A 382 18.91 5.00 -7.60
C SER A 382 18.89 5.37 -9.09
N LYS A 383 17.79 5.91 -9.63
CA LYS A 383 17.69 6.28 -11.07
C LYS A 383 18.85 7.17 -11.55
N GLU A 384 19.45 7.97 -10.67
CA GLU A 384 20.61 8.82 -10.94
C GLU A 384 21.98 8.13 -10.77
N GLY A 385 21.99 6.85 -10.41
CA GLY A 385 23.19 6.07 -10.15
C GLY A 385 24.02 6.53 -8.94
N LYS A 386 23.50 7.38 -8.04
CA LYS A 386 24.28 7.96 -6.93
C LYS A 386 24.46 7.00 -5.74
N CYS A 387 23.40 6.29 -5.33
CA CYS A 387 23.43 5.40 -4.15
C CYS A 387 22.82 4.02 -4.41
N CYS A 388 23.26 3.03 -3.64
CA CYS A 388 22.71 1.67 -3.63
C CYS A 388 21.38 1.63 -2.87
N ARG A 389 20.38 0.97 -3.46
CA ARG A 389 19.04 0.81 -2.92
C ARG A 389 18.97 -0.13 -1.72
N VAL A 390 19.96 -1.00 -1.53
CA VAL A 390 19.98 -2.00 -0.45
C VAL A 390 20.69 -1.49 0.79
N CYS A 391 21.88 -0.89 0.65
CA CYS A 391 22.66 -0.44 1.80
C CYS A 391 22.80 1.10 1.93
N GLY A 392 22.25 1.87 1.00
CA GLY A 392 22.31 3.33 0.99
C GLY A 392 23.69 3.95 0.73
N CYS A 393 24.75 3.14 0.58
CA CYS A 393 26.10 3.65 0.31
C CYS A 393 26.23 4.10 -1.14
N LEU A 394 27.21 4.97 -1.40
CA LEU A 394 27.46 5.52 -2.73
C LEU A 394 27.85 4.40 -3.71
N HIS A 395 27.51 4.57 -4.99
CA HIS A 395 27.71 3.50 -5.99
C HIS A 395 29.17 3.03 -6.04
N TYR A 396 30.13 3.92 -5.79
CA TYR A 396 31.56 3.62 -5.87
C TYR A 396 32.06 2.74 -4.71
N SER A 397 31.29 2.63 -3.62
CA SER A 397 31.55 1.67 -2.55
C SER A 397 31.21 0.24 -2.94
N HIS A 398 30.59 0.03 -4.11
CA HIS A 398 30.08 -1.26 -4.53
C HIS A 398 30.93 -1.89 -5.64
N PHE A 399 31.13 -3.20 -5.52
CA PHE A 399 31.90 -3.97 -6.47
C PHE A 399 31.32 -5.37 -6.60
N THR A 400 31.48 -5.95 -7.79
CA THR A 400 31.15 -7.33 -8.09
C THR A 400 32.22 -8.25 -7.52
N ASP A 401 31.81 -9.33 -6.89
CA ASP A 401 32.70 -10.29 -6.24
C ASP A 401 32.16 -11.73 -6.45
N THR A 402 33.01 -12.75 -6.26
CA THR A 402 32.61 -14.17 -6.20
C THR A 402 32.55 -14.69 -4.77
N PHE A 403 32.71 -13.79 -3.80
CA PHE A 403 32.59 -14.09 -2.38
C PHE A 403 31.51 -13.20 -1.77
N HIS A 404 30.61 -13.76 -0.98
CA HIS A 404 29.61 -12.96 -0.26
C HIS A 404 30.00 -12.79 1.20
N TYR A 405 29.57 -11.70 1.82
CA TYR A 405 29.67 -11.50 3.26
C TYR A 405 28.62 -12.32 4.00
N ILE A 406 29.08 -13.10 4.97
CA ILE A 406 28.28 -13.69 6.04
C ILE A 406 28.77 -13.16 7.38
N ASN A 407 27.87 -13.10 8.35
CA ASN A 407 28.25 -12.83 9.74
C ASN A 407 28.63 -14.15 10.40
N VAL A 408 29.81 -14.21 11.01
CA VAL A 408 30.27 -15.38 11.77
C VAL A 408 30.65 -14.97 13.19
N LEU A 409 30.42 -15.90 14.12
CA LEU A 409 30.89 -15.77 15.49
C LEU A 409 32.42 -15.95 15.51
N VAL A 410 33.12 -15.00 16.13
CA VAL A 410 34.58 -15.03 16.30
C VAL A 410 34.93 -14.78 17.75
N GLU A 411 35.86 -15.56 18.31
CA GLU A 411 36.45 -15.23 19.60
C GLU A 411 37.38 -14.03 19.44
N THR A 412 36.99 -12.90 20.02
CA THR A 412 37.80 -11.69 20.05
C THR A 412 38.39 -11.48 21.43
N SER A 413 39.69 -11.22 21.47
CA SER A 413 40.44 -10.99 22.70
C SER A 413 40.40 -9.51 23.04
N TYR A 414 39.67 -9.13 24.09
CA TYR A 414 39.58 -7.77 24.58
C TYR A 414 40.55 -7.57 25.74
N LYS A 415 41.41 -6.56 25.62
CA LYS A 415 42.30 -6.11 26.70
C LYS A 415 41.72 -4.87 27.37
N GLU A 416 42.27 -4.48 28.51
CA GLU A 416 41.95 -3.17 29.08
C GLU A 416 42.28 -2.08 28.05
N ALA A 417 41.23 -1.41 27.55
CA ALA A 417 41.40 -0.26 26.68
C ALA A 417 42.02 0.90 27.46
N SER A 418 42.90 1.66 26.79
CA SER A 418 43.42 2.92 27.34
C SER A 418 42.29 3.92 27.56
N GLU A 419 42.52 4.91 28.42
CA GLU A 419 41.53 5.98 28.64
C GLU A 419 41.22 6.73 27.34
N GLN A 420 42.23 6.96 26.47
CA GLN A 420 42.06 7.55 25.15
C GLN A 420 41.16 6.71 24.24
N GLU A 421 41.36 5.39 24.20
CA GLU A 421 40.56 4.48 23.38
C GLU A 421 39.10 4.42 23.84
N ARG A 422 38.85 4.51 25.15
CA ARG A 422 37.49 4.59 25.71
C ARG A 422 36.82 5.90 25.34
N MET A 423 37.54 7.01 25.48
CA MET A 423 37.03 8.33 25.10
C MET A 423 36.68 8.39 23.61
N GLU A 424 37.47 7.74 22.75
CA GLU A 424 37.20 7.68 21.32
C GLU A 424 35.99 6.79 20.98
N ASN A 425 35.86 5.61 21.59
CA ASN A 425 34.66 4.77 21.41
C ASN A 425 33.39 5.51 21.92
N MET A 426 33.49 6.23 23.05
CA MET A 426 32.39 7.04 23.58
C MET A 426 31.99 8.15 22.60
N ARG A 427 32.96 8.82 21.98
CA ARG A 427 32.72 9.86 20.97
C ARG A 427 32.03 9.31 19.74
N GLU A 428 32.45 8.14 19.24
CA GLU A 428 31.80 7.51 18.08
C GLU A 428 30.37 7.03 18.40
N LEU A 429 30.12 6.54 19.63
CA LEU A 429 28.77 6.24 20.13
C LEU A 429 27.87 7.48 20.13
N ILE A 430 28.35 8.59 20.70
CA ILE A 430 27.62 9.86 20.74
C ILE A 430 27.34 10.36 19.32
N LYS A 431 28.31 10.25 18.41
CA LYS A 431 28.16 10.65 17.01
C LYS A 431 27.09 9.82 16.28
N SER A 432 27.10 8.50 16.47
CA SER A 432 26.07 7.60 15.93
C SER A 432 24.68 7.93 16.49
N LEU A 433 24.57 8.25 17.80
CA LEU A 433 23.32 8.71 18.42
C LEU A 433 22.81 10.03 17.85
N VAL A 434 23.70 11.02 17.68
CA VAL A 434 23.35 12.31 17.07
C VAL A 434 22.91 12.11 15.62
N GLU A 435 23.57 11.24 14.87
CA GLU A 435 23.16 10.95 13.49
C GLU A 435 21.81 10.21 13.42
N LEU A 436 21.56 9.25 14.32
CA LEU A 436 20.26 8.61 14.50
C LEU A 436 19.17 9.63 14.81
N ARG A 437 19.42 10.51 15.79
CA ARG A 437 18.52 11.60 16.16
C ARG A 437 18.22 12.49 14.96
N ASN A 438 19.24 12.94 14.23
CA ASN A 438 19.04 13.77 13.05
C ASN A 438 18.26 13.04 11.96
N CYS A 439 18.48 11.73 11.76
CA CYS A 439 17.72 10.95 10.77
C CYS A 439 16.26 10.77 11.21
N VAL A 440 16.01 10.51 12.49
CA VAL A 440 14.67 10.40 13.08
C VAL A 440 13.95 11.75 13.03
N ASP A 441 14.62 12.85 13.36
CA ASP A 441 14.06 14.21 13.32
C ASP A 441 13.79 14.64 11.88
N THR A 442 14.67 14.31 10.93
CA THR A 442 14.40 14.48 9.49
C THR A 442 13.21 13.63 9.05
N LEU A 443 13.05 12.42 9.61
CA LEU A 443 11.86 11.60 9.39
C LEU A 443 10.62 12.23 9.99
N LYS A 444 10.70 12.88 11.15
CA LYS A 444 9.57 13.61 11.76
C LYS A 444 9.19 14.86 10.98
N THR A 445 10.13 15.49 10.28
CA THR A 445 9.84 16.67 9.43
C THR A 445 9.37 16.27 8.03
N VAL A 446 9.82 15.13 7.49
CA VAL A 446 9.45 14.61 6.17
C VAL A 446 8.25 13.65 6.20
N ALA A 447 8.04 12.93 7.30
CA ALA A 447 6.85 12.13 7.57
C ALA A 447 5.94 12.93 8.50
N LEU A 448 4.72 13.18 8.04
CA LEU A 448 3.84 14.19 8.62
C LEU A 448 3.14 13.76 9.91
N ARG A 449 3.71 12.78 10.64
CA ARG A 449 3.42 12.52 12.05
C ARG A 449 4.69 12.05 12.77
N PRO A 450 4.87 12.43 14.04
CA PRO A 450 5.96 11.93 14.85
C PRO A 450 5.86 10.41 15.01
N VAL A 451 7.00 9.72 14.91
CA VAL A 451 7.10 8.38 15.48
C VAL A 451 6.68 8.50 16.96
N PRO A 452 5.66 7.76 17.43
CA PRO A 452 5.09 7.93 18.77
C PRO A 452 6.00 7.44 19.90
N ILE A 453 7.24 7.13 19.56
CA ILE A 453 8.25 6.54 20.42
C ILE A 453 9.29 7.65 20.62
N SER A 454 9.55 8.02 21.88
CA SER A 454 10.64 8.94 22.17
C SER A 454 11.97 8.34 21.68
N ILE A 455 13.01 9.16 21.48
CA ILE A 455 14.31 8.60 21.08
C ILE A 455 14.84 7.70 22.19
N GLU A 456 14.53 8.01 23.45
CA GLU A 456 14.83 7.16 24.59
C GLU A 456 14.16 5.78 24.45
N ASP A 457 12.84 5.73 24.23
CA ASP A 457 12.09 4.47 24.09
C ASP A 457 12.55 3.65 22.86
N TYR A 458 12.95 4.33 21.77
CA TYR A 458 13.44 3.65 20.57
C TYR A 458 14.81 3.03 20.81
N VAL A 459 15.71 3.75 21.49
CA VAL A 459 17.03 3.22 21.89
C VAL A 459 16.85 2.07 22.90
N GLU A 460 15.94 2.18 23.85
CA GLU A 460 15.60 1.09 24.79
C GLU A 460 15.10 -0.15 24.04
N SER A 461 14.18 0.00 23.09
CA SER A 461 13.69 -1.13 22.29
C SER A 461 14.79 -1.82 21.46
N LEU A 462 15.76 -1.06 20.96
CA LEU A 462 16.92 -1.61 20.24
C LEU A 462 17.85 -2.38 21.18
N ILE A 463 18.03 -1.90 22.42
CA ILE A 463 18.83 -2.57 23.46
C ILE A 463 18.13 -3.87 23.90
N GLU A 464 16.82 -3.84 24.14
CA GLU A 464 16.01 -5.02 24.51
C GLU A 464 16.07 -6.09 23.42
N THR A 465 15.86 -5.72 22.15
CA THR A 465 15.92 -6.64 21.01
C THR A 465 17.30 -7.32 20.87
N GLU A 466 18.38 -6.60 21.19
CA GLU A 466 19.73 -7.16 21.14
C GLU A 466 20.00 -8.09 22.33
N ASN A 467 19.47 -7.78 23.52
CA ASN A 467 19.57 -8.64 24.70
C ASN A 467 18.84 -9.97 24.48
N GLU A 468 17.63 -9.96 23.92
CA GLU A 468 16.85 -11.16 23.59
C GLU A 468 17.59 -12.09 22.60
N LYS A 469 18.25 -11.52 21.58
CA LYS A 469 19.05 -12.30 20.61
C LYS A 469 20.31 -12.91 21.21
N ASN A 470 20.90 -12.27 22.21
CA ASN A 470 22.06 -12.81 22.92
C ASN A 470 21.65 -13.99 23.82
N ASP A 471 20.43 -13.97 24.37
CA ASP A 471 19.88 -15.06 25.21
C ASP A 471 19.43 -16.29 24.39
N GLU A 472 18.93 -16.11 23.17
CA GLU A 472 18.60 -17.24 22.27
C GLU A 472 19.84 -17.92 21.67
N SER A 473 20.97 -17.21 21.56
CA SER A 473 22.23 -17.75 21.04
C SER A 473 23.12 -18.42 22.09
N THR A 474 22.72 -18.39 23.37
CA THR A 474 23.37 -19.10 24.47
C THR A 474 22.67 -20.41 24.88
N LYS A 475 21.57 -20.78 24.22
CA LYS A 475 20.94 -22.12 24.27
C LYS A 475 21.35 -22.93 23.05
#